data_AF-I3I998-F1
#
_entry.id   AF-I3I998-F1
#
_cell.length_a   1.000
_cell.length_b   1.000
_cell.length_c   1.000
_cell.angle_alpha   90.00
_cell.angle_beta   90.00
_cell.angle_gamma   90.00
#
_symmetry.space_group_name_H-M   'P 1'
#
loop_
_entity.id
_entity.type
_entity.pdbx_description
1 polymer ?
#
loop_
_entity_poly.entity_id
_entity_poly.type
_entity_poly.pdbx_seq_one_letter_code
_entity_poly.pdbx_strand_id
1 'polypeptide(L)'
;MRNVRADLQNSSVRGFTLVELIAVMVILSIIATIGVGFVVRATESYQSTQTRALLVNTARQSIERMTRQLRGALPYSVRLTNADQCLQFMPIAAGGNYFNAVPDQQNGAAPSATIPASPVTVDFGTANHVAIGAMSAAEIYGSSPTSLVGYSGYTSSALQLSTAKQWLRNSINKRFYLLDDAQAFCLVGNELRFYSGINPQASNVTLTDSSDILARGIAGAEPFTLANGSENRNTRVTIALDFTSGGETINYIQRVLIRNVP
;
A
#
# COMPACT_ATOMS: atom_id res chain seq x y z
N MET A 1 -96.21 -21.10 41.41
CA MET A 1 -95.48 -20.45 40.30
C MET A 1 -94.97 -19.10 40.76
N ARG A 2 -93.66 -18.93 40.97
CA ARG A 2 -93.02 -17.63 41.26
C ARG A 2 -91.69 -17.60 40.51
N ASN A 3 -91.65 -16.83 39.42
CA ASN A 3 -90.51 -16.72 38.52
C ASN A 3 -89.32 -16.07 39.24
N VAL A 4 -88.18 -16.76 39.28
CA VAL A 4 -86.88 -16.20 39.66
C VAL A 4 -86.38 -15.38 38.47
N ARG A 5 -86.30 -14.05 38.61
CA ARG A 5 -85.68 -13.16 37.63
C ARG A 5 -84.16 -13.32 37.73
N ALA A 6 -83.52 -13.62 36.60
CA ALA A 6 -82.08 -13.51 36.43
C ALA A 6 -81.68 -12.02 36.39
N ASP A 7 -80.79 -11.63 37.30
CA ASP A 7 -80.17 -10.31 37.31
C ASP A 7 -79.05 -10.29 36.25
N LEU A 8 -79.29 -9.61 35.13
CA LEU A 8 -78.26 -9.32 34.14
C LEU A 8 -77.46 -8.11 34.63
N GLN A 9 -76.26 -8.36 35.18
CA GLN A 9 -75.29 -7.31 35.49
C GLN A 9 -74.87 -6.59 34.20
N ASN A 10 -75.48 -5.43 33.97
CA ASN A 10 -75.13 -4.52 32.89
C ASN A 10 -73.76 -3.91 33.19
N SER A 11 -72.73 -4.34 32.46
CA SER A 11 -71.39 -3.74 32.55
C SER A 11 -71.45 -2.37 31.88
N SER A 12 -71.53 -1.28 32.67
CA SER A 12 -71.46 0.07 32.11
C SER A 12 -70.08 0.29 31.48
N VAL A 13 -70.01 0.43 30.15
CA VAL A 13 -68.79 0.87 29.47
C VAL A 13 -68.57 2.33 29.87
N ARG A 14 -67.58 2.57 30.73
CA ARG A 14 -67.16 3.93 31.09
C ARG A 14 -66.40 4.54 29.91
N GLY A 15 -66.89 5.65 29.37
CA GLY A 15 -66.21 6.41 28.32
C GLY A 15 -65.07 7.27 28.89
N PHE A 16 -64.10 7.59 28.03
CA PHE A 16 -62.98 8.48 28.35
C PHE A 16 -63.43 9.95 28.45
N THR A 17 -62.82 10.72 29.35
CA THR A 17 -63.11 12.16 29.47
C THR A 17 -62.22 12.98 28.52
N LEU A 18 -62.69 14.17 28.12
CA LEU A 18 -61.91 15.08 27.27
C LEU A 18 -60.57 15.49 27.90
N VAL A 19 -60.54 15.66 29.24
CA VAL A 19 -59.32 15.98 29.99
C VAL A 19 -58.32 14.83 29.91
N GLU A 20 -58.79 13.58 29.98
CA GLU A 20 -57.95 12.38 29.86
C GLU A 20 -57.33 12.26 28.47
N LEU A 21 -58.09 12.56 27.41
CA LEU A 21 -57.58 12.58 26.04
C LEU A 21 -56.49 13.66 25.83
N ILE A 22 -56.71 14.86 26.35
CA ILE A 22 -55.72 15.96 26.25
C ILE A 22 -54.44 15.59 27.01
N ALA A 23 -54.56 15.05 28.22
CA ALA A 23 -53.41 14.63 29.01
C ALA A 23 -52.56 13.57 28.27
N VAL A 24 -53.21 12.59 27.63
CA VAL A 24 -52.53 11.57 26.83
C VAL A 24 -51.79 12.18 25.64
N MET A 25 -52.42 13.09 24.88
CA MET A 25 -51.78 13.75 23.74
C MET A 25 -50.53 14.54 24.17
N VAL A 26 -50.61 15.29 25.27
CA VAL A 26 -49.47 16.07 25.78
C VAL A 26 -48.33 15.15 26.20
N ILE A 27 -48.63 14.08 26.95
CA ILE A 27 -47.61 13.11 27.38
C ILE A 27 -46.95 12.42 26.17
N LEU A 28 -47.74 11.97 25.19
CA LEU A 28 -47.21 11.35 23.97
C LEU A 28 -46.32 12.32 23.18
N SER A 29 -46.68 13.60 23.12
CA SER A 29 -45.89 14.63 22.43
C SER A 29 -44.50 14.80 23.05
N ILE A 30 -44.45 14.86 24.38
CA ILE A 30 -43.19 15.00 25.13
C ILE A 30 -42.31 13.76 24.96
N ILE A 31 -42.90 12.55 25.09
CA ILE A 31 -42.16 11.30 24.93
C ILE A 31 -41.67 11.14 23.49
N ALA A 32 -42.52 11.43 22.49
CA ALA A 32 -42.16 11.30 21.09
C ALA A 32 -40.99 12.23 20.72
N THR A 33 -41.02 13.49 21.17
CA THR A 33 -39.94 14.45 20.87
C THR A 33 -38.61 14.04 21.48
N ILE A 34 -38.60 13.62 22.76
CA ILE A 34 -37.39 13.12 23.42
C ILE A 34 -36.91 11.82 22.77
N GLY A 35 -37.82 10.89 22.51
CA GLY A 35 -37.52 9.58 21.92
C GLY A 35 -36.91 9.69 20.53
N VAL A 36 -37.49 10.52 19.66
CA VAL A 36 -36.96 10.77 18.30
C VAL A 36 -35.56 11.40 18.38
N GLY A 37 -35.38 12.41 19.24
CA GLY A 37 -34.07 13.06 19.40
C GLY A 37 -32.97 12.09 19.88
N PHE A 38 -33.32 11.17 20.78
CA PHE A 38 -32.40 10.13 21.23
C PHE A 38 -32.02 9.16 20.11
N VAL A 39 -33.00 8.67 19.33
CA VAL A 39 -32.75 7.74 18.21
C VAL A 39 -31.87 8.37 17.13
N VAL A 40 -32.10 9.65 16.79
CA VAL A 40 -31.27 10.36 15.82
C VAL A 40 -29.82 10.44 16.30
N ARG A 41 -29.59 10.91 17.54
CA ARG A 41 -28.23 11.02 18.10
C ARG A 41 -27.52 9.67 18.23
N ALA A 42 -28.25 8.62 18.64
CA ALA A 42 -27.70 7.27 18.71
C ALA A 42 -27.26 6.77 17.32
N THR A 43 -28.08 7.04 16.30
CA THR A 43 -27.79 6.66 14.91
C THR A 43 -26.59 7.44 14.36
N GLU A 44 -26.55 8.76 14.56
CA GLU A 44 -25.42 9.62 14.16
C GLU A 44 -24.11 9.19 14.84
N SER A 45 -24.15 8.93 16.14
CA SER A 45 -22.98 8.44 16.89
C SER A 45 -22.50 7.08 16.36
N TYR A 46 -23.43 6.19 16.01
CA TYR A 46 -23.09 4.90 15.42
C TYR A 46 -22.44 5.07 14.04
N GLN A 47 -23.01 5.90 13.16
CA GLN A 47 -22.46 6.19 11.83
C GLN A 47 -21.07 6.84 11.90
N SER A 48 -20.87 7.79 12.82
CA SER A 48 -19.56 8.41 13.06
C SER A 48 -18.52 7.36 13.49
N THR A 49 -18.90 6.47 14.41
CA THR A 49 -18.02 5.39 14.89
C THR A 49 -17.65 4.42 13.75
N GLN A 50 -18.63 4.04 12.91
CA GLN A 50 -18.38 3.18 11.74
C GLN A 50 -17.47 3.84 10.71
N THR A 51 -17.70 5.12 10.42
CA THR A 51 -16.87 5.90 9.48
C THR A 51 -15.42 5.96 9.95
N ARG A 52 -15.22 6.24 11.24
CA ARG A 52 -13.89 6.27 11.86
C ARG A 52 -13.20 4.91 11.84
N ALA A 53 -13.94 3.84 12.16
CA ALA A 53 -13.40 2.48 12.14
C ALA A 53 -12.97 2.07 10.74
N LEU A 54 -13.78 2.36 9.71
CA LEU A 54 -13.42 2.13 8.31
C LEU A 54 -12.15 2.91 7.93
N LEU A 55 -12.10 4.21 8.25
CA LEU A 55 -10.96 5.08 7.94
C LEU A 55 -9.65 4.54 8.53
N VAL A 56 -9.66 4.17 9.82
CA VAL A 56 -8.51 3.59 10.52
C VAL A 56 -8.08 2.25 9.90
N ASN A 57 -9.04 1.39 9.55
CA ASN A 57 -8.75 0.08 8.97
C ASN A 57 -8.15 0.21 7.57
N THR A 58 -8.71 1.07 6.72
CA THR A 58 -8.17 1.35 5.38
C THR A 58 -6.76 1.95 5.46
N ALA A 59 -6.53 2.88 6.38
CA ALA A 59 -5.21 3.45 6.60
C ALA A 59 -4.19 2.39 7.04
N ARG A 60 -4.53 1.56 8.03
CA ARG A 60 -3.65 0.48 8.49
C ARG A 60 -3.35 -0.52 7.37
N GLN A 61 -4.35 -0.99 6.64
CA GLN A 61 -4.17 -1.99 5.59
C GLN A 61 -3.30 -1.48 4.45
N SER A 62 -3.52 -0.25 4.00
CA SER A 62 -2.72 0.37 2.94
C SER A 62 -1.26 0.53 3.37
N ILE A 63 -1.00 1.09 4.56
CA ILE A 63 0.36 1.27 5.10
C ILE A 63 1.07 -0.08 5.33
N GLU A 64 0.37 -1.10 5.83
CA GLU A 64 0.96 -2.45 6.01
C GLU A 64 1.31 -3.09 4.66
N ARG A 65 0.44 -2.97 3.64
CA ARG A 65 0.76 -3.43 2.28
C ARG A 65 2.00 -2.72 1.74
N MET A 66 2.08 -1.40 1.87
CA MET A 66 3.25 -0.61 1.45
C MET A 66 4.52 -1.05 2.16
N THR A 67 4.48 -1.14 3.49
CA THR A 67 5.62 -1.52 4.31
C THR A 67 6.10 -2.93 3.95
N ARG A 68 5.20 -3.89 3.75
CA ARG A 68 5.55 -5.26 3.40
C ARG A 68 6.23 -5.35 2.03
N GLN A 69 5.71 -4.64 1.02
CA GLN A 69 6.32 -4.64 -0.31
C GLN A 69 7.67 -3.92 -0.33
N LEU A 70 7.80 -2.77 0.34
CA LEU A 70 9.05 -2.01 0.42
C LEU A 70 10.17 -2.75 1.16
N ARG A 71 9.84 -3.64 2.11
CA ARG A 71 10.84 -4.49 2.78
C ARG A 71 11.54 -5.47 1.82
N GLY A 72 10.90 -5.81 0.71
CA GLY A 72 11.46 -6.66 -0.35
C GLY A 72 12.09 -5.87 -1.50
N ALA A 73 12.23 -4.54 -1.39
CA ALA A 73 12.85 -3.73 -2.43
C ALA A 73 14.38 -3.91 -2.46
N LEU A 74 14.94 -3.86 -3.67
CA LEU A 74 16.39 -3.79 -3.87
C LEU A 74 16.94 -2.51 -3.22
N PRO A 75 18.00 -2.59 -2.40
CA PRO A 75 18.70 -1.41 -1.92
C PRO A 75 19.09 -0.48 -3.07
N TYR A 76 19.00 0.84 -2.84
CA TYR A 76 19.28 1.87 -3.85
C TYR A 76 18.33 1.90 -5.06
N SER A 77 17.35 1.00 -5.19
CA SER A 77 16.31 1.11 -6.23
C SER A 77 15.20 2.09 -5.87
N VAL A 78 15.07 2.49 -4.61
CA VAL A 78 13.96 3.33 -4.22
C VAL A 78 14.20 4.76 -4.65
N ARG A 79 13.25 5.32 -5.40
CA ARG A 79 13.28 6.71 -5.86
C ARG A 79 11.89 7.34 -5.80
N LEU A 80 11.87 8.66 -5.70
CA LEU A 80 10.67 9.45 -5.89
C LEU A 80 10.60 9.89 -7.35
N THR A 81 9.39 9.85 -7.91
CA THR A 81 9.06 10.19 -9.30
C THR A 81 7.76 10.98 -9.34
N ASN A 82 7.39 11.51 -10.51
CA ASN A 82 6.14 12.26 -10.71
C ASN A 82 5.98 13.42 -9.71
N ALA A 83 7.01 14.27 -9.57
CA ALA A 83 7.05 15.36 -8.59
C ALA A 83 6.77 14.87 -7.15
N ASP A 84 7.52 13.85 -6.74
CA ASP A 84 7.47 13.20 -5.42
C ASP A 84 6.12 12.54 -5.04
N GLN A 85 5.18 12.44 -5.99
CA GLN A 85 3.90 11.75 -5.79
C GLN A 85 4.00 10.24 -5.90
N CYS A 86 5.08 9.71 -6.49
CA CYS A 86 5.25 8.28 -6.72
C CYS A 86 6.53 7.76 -6.07
N LEU A 87 6.38 6.84 -5.12
CA LEU A 87 7.47 6.05 -4.55
C LEU A 87 7.67 4.78 -5.39
N GLN A 88 8.69 4.79 -6.23
CA GLN A 88 9.04 3.68 -7.11
C GLN A 88 10.18 2.84 -6.51
N PHE A 89 10.15 1.53 -6.73
CA PHE A 89 11.16 0.58 -6.27
C PHE A 89 11.23 -0.66 -7.18
N MET A 90 12.29 -1.48 -7.05
CA MET A 90 12.38 -2.78 -7.72
C MET A 90 12.29 -3.92 -6.70
N PRO A 91 11.29 -4.80 -6.76
CA PRO A 91 11.19 -5.96 -5.87
C PRO A 91 12.27 -7.00 -6.16
N ILE A 92 12.86 -7.57 -5.11
CA ILE A 92 13.76 -8.73 -5.22
C ILE A 92 12.90 -10.00 -5.34
N ALA A 93 13.07 -10.73 -6.44
CA ALA A 93 12.48 -12.05 -6.65
C ALA A 93 13.39 -13.16 -6.10
N ALA A 94 14.70 -13.04 -6.32
CA ALA A 94 15.70 -13.97 -5.77
C ALA A 94 17.10 -13.32 -5.76
N GLY A 95 18.11 -14.04 -5.31
CA GLY A 95 19.50 -13.58 -5.38
C GLY A 95 20.48 -14.69 -5.02
N GLY A 96 21.74 -14.48 -5.38
CA GLY A 96 22.79 -15.47 -5.14
C GLY A 96 24.17 -14.85 -5.30
N ASN A 97 25.18 -15.71 -5.37
CA ASN A 97 26.56 -15.29 -5.52
C ASN A 97 27.13 -15.75 -6.85
N TYR A 98 27.89 -14.88 -7.50
CA TYR A 98 28.71 -15.24 -8.64
C TYR A 98 30.13 -15.63 -8.19
N PHE A 99 30.81 -16.49 -8.95
CA PHE A 99 32.08 -17.07 -8.50
C PHE A 99 33.29 -16.18 -8.80
N ASN A 100 33.32 -15.60 -10.00
CA ASN A 100 34.44 -14.82 -10.52
C ASN A 100 34.02 -13.38 -10.80
N ALA A 101 34.97 -12.45 -10.80
CA ALA A 101 34.67 -11.06 -11.13
C ALA A 101 33.91 -10.99 -12.47
N VAL A 102 32.81 -10.23 -12.49
CA VAL A 102 32.07 -9.94 -13.72
C VAL A 102 32.81 -8.87 -14.52
N PRO A 103 32.63 -8.80 -15.86
CA PRO A 103 33.18 -7.70 -16.65
C PRO A 103 32.68 -6.37 -16.12
N ASP A 104 33.59 -5.49 -15.70
CA ASP A 104 33.23 -4.15 -15.24
C ASP A 104 34.16 -3.08 -15.82
N GLN A 105 33.86 -1.82 -15.55
CA GLN A 105 34.66 -0.70 -16.04
C GLN A 105 36.09 -0.69 -15.49
N GLN A 106 36.31 -1.26 -14.29
CA GLN A 106 37.61 -1.24 -13.63
C GLN A 106 38.55 -2.32 -14.17
N ASN A 107 38.05 -3.54 -14.39
CA ASN A 107 38.85 -4.63 -14.93
C ASN A 107 38.95 -4.62 -16.46
N GLY A 108 38.12 -3.84 -17.15
CA GLY A 108 38.18 -3.63 -18.59
C GLY A 108 37.87 -4.88 -19.42
N ALA A 109 37.30 -5.92 -18.82
CA ALA A 109 36.94 -7.13 -19.56
C ALA A 109 35.78 -6.87 -20.53
N ALA A 110 35.75 -7.62 -21.64
CA ALA A 110 34.70 -7.50 -22.64
C ALA A 110 33.32 -7.84 -22.03
N PRO A 111 32.23 -7.15 -22.46
CA PRO A 111 30.87 -7.47 -22.02
C PRO A 111 30.55 -8.96 -22.19
N SER A 112 29.92 -9.56 -21.18
CA SER A 112 29.48 -10.97 -21.20
C SER A 112 27.98 -11.07 -20.98
N ALA A 113 27.33 -12.01 -21.66
CA ALA A 113 25.92 -12.36 -21.42
C ALA A 113 25.77 -13.52 -20.41
N THR A 114 26.87 -14.07 -19.90
CA THR A 114 26.87 -15.21 -18.97
C THR A 114 27.70 -14.91 -17.74
N ILE A 115 27.20 -15.31 -16.58
CA ILE A 115 27.87 -15.14 -15.28
C ILE A 115 27.88 -16.49 -14.55
N PRO A 116 29.05 -17.12 -14.33
CA PRO A 116 29.16 -18.30 -13.49
C PRO A 116 28.70 -17.99 -12.05
N ALA A 117 27.68 -18.70 -11.58
CA ALA A 117 26.99 -18.38 -10.33
C ALA A 117 26.43 -19.60 -9.62
N SER A 118 25.96 -19.42 -8.38
CA SER A 118 25.18 -20.42 -7.67
C SER A 118 23.81 -20.61 -8.34
N PRO A 119 23.29 -21.86 -8.45
CA PRO A 119 21.91 -22.10 -8.86
C PRO A 119 20.93 -21.32 -7.99
N VAL A 120 19.91 -20.75 -8.62
CA VAL A 120 18.88 -19.96 -7.95
C VAL A 120 17.52 -20.41 -8.46
N THR A 121 16.59 -20.64 -7.54
CA THR A 121 15.18 -20.85 -7.83
C THR A 121 14.41 -19.58 -7.48
N VAL A 122 13.42 -19.24 -8.31
CA VAL A 122 12.52 -18.12 -8.05
C VAL A 122 11.23 -18.72 -7.50
N ASP A 123 11.11 -18.71 -6.18
CA ASP A 123 9.95 -19.31 -5.50
C ASP A 123 8.76 -18.33 -5.40
N PHE A 124 9.03 -17.02 -5.46
CA PHE A 124 8.02 -15.97 -5.36
C PHE A 124 8.32 -14.81 -6.33
N GLY A 125 7.26 -14.26 -6.93
CA GLY A 125 7.36 -13.16 -7.89
C GLY A 125 7.85 -13.61 -9.27
N THR A 126 8.22 -12.62 -10.10
CA THR A 126 8.80 -12.87 -11.43
C THR A 126 10.21 -12.29 -11.48
N ALA A 127 11.16 -13.01 -12.08
CA ALA A 127 12.49 -12.47 -12.34
C ALA A 127 12.55 -11.99 -13.79
N ASN A 128 12.67 -10.68 -13.98
CA ASN A 128 12.81 -10.03 -15.29
C ASN A 128 14.17 -9.36 -15.46
N HIS A 129 14.85 -9.01 -14.36
CA HIS A 129 16.11 -8.27 -14.38
C HIS A 129 17.16 -8.88 -13.46
N VAL A 130 18.43 -8.60 -13.77
CA VAL A 130 19.60 -8.88 -12.93
C VAL A 130 20.22 -7.55 -12.53
N ALA A 131 20.47 -7.37 -11.23
CA ALA A 131 21.23 -6.23 -10.70
C ALA A 131 22.49 -6.68 -9.95
N ILE A 132 23.58 -5.94 -10.17
CA ILE A 132 24.87 -6.13 -9.52
C ILE A 132 25.45 -4.76 -9.18
N GLY A 133 25.92 -4.60 -7.93
CA GLY A 133 26.77 -3.47 -7.54
C GLY A 133 26.11 -2.08 -7.58
N ALA A 134 24.78 -2.01 -7.59
CA ALA A 134 24.06 -0.74 -7.60
C ALA A 134 24.26 0.04 -6.29
N MET A 135 24.58 1.33 -6.39
CA MET A 135 24.73 2.23 -5.23
C MET A 135 23.89 3.51 -5.34
N SER A 136 23.13 3.66 -6.43
CA SER A 136 22.14 4.71 -6.58
C SER A 136 21.03 4.28 -7.54
N ALA A 137 19.86 4.94 -7.44
CA ALA A 137 18.75 4.67 -8.35
C ALA A 137 19.11 5.01 -9.81
N ALA A 138 19.99 5.98 -10.04
CA ALA A 138 20.44 6.35 -11.38
C ALA A 138 21.22 5.24 -12.10
N GLU A 139 21.78 4.28 -11.35
CA GLU A 139 22.47 3.12 -11.93
C GLU A 139 21.50 1.99 -12.32
N ILE A 140 20.26 2.05 -11.83
CA ILE A 140 19.22 1.03 -12.02
C ILE A 140 18.18 1.49 -13.06
N TYR A 141 17.79 2.76 -13.02
CA TYR A 141 16.75 3.31 -13.88
C TYR A 141 17.30 4.16 -15.03
N GLY A 142 16.47 4.38 -16.05
CA GLY A 142 16.78 5.20 -17.22
C GLY A 142 17.17 4.38 -18.45
N SER A 143 17.49 5.05 -19.55
CA SER A 143 17.70 4.40 -20.85
C SER A 143 18.95 3.53 -20.94
N SER A 144 19.92 3.73 -20.05
CA SER A 144 21.20 3.01 -20.08
C SER A 144 21.68 2.69 -18.67
N PRO A 145 20.96 1.81 -17.95
CA PRO A 145 21.30 1.50 -16.57
C PRO A 145 22.64 0.77 -16.53
N THR A 146 23.52 1.16 -15.60
CA THR A 146 24.88 0.62 -15.50
C THR A 146 24.98 -0.60 -14.59
N SER A 147 23.97 -0.78 -13.73
CA SER A 147 23.89 -1.81 -12.69
C SER A 147 22.62 -2.66 -12.79
N LEU A 148 21.95 -2.64 -13.95
CA LEU A 148 20.77 -3.46 -14.28
C LEU A 148 20.87 -3.98 -15.73
N VAL A 149 20.38 -5.20 -15.97
CA VAL A 149 20.20 -5.80 -17.30
C VAL A 149 19.05 -6.82 -17.25
N GLY A 150 18.44 -7.16 -18.39
CA GLY A 150 17.39 -8.19 -18.41
C GLY A 150 17.92 -9.58 -18.04
N TYR A 151 17.10 -10.35 -17.35
CA TYR A 151 17.33 -11.76 -17.00
C TYR A 151 16.82 -12.67 -18.12
N SER A 152 17.62 -13.64 -18.54
CA SER A 152 17.26 -14.59 -19.61
C SER A 152 17.25 -16.05 -19.14
N GLY A 153 17.22 -16.29 -17.82
CA GLY A 153 17.20 -17.63 -17.24
C GLY A 153 18.52 -18.07 -16.63
N TYR A 154 18.57 -19.36 -16.32
CA TYR A 154 19.70 -19.99 -15.65
C TYR A 154 20.00 -21.32 -16.33
N THR A 155 21.28 -21.56 -16.66
CA THR A 155 21.78 -22.85 -17.17
C THR A 155 22.48 -23.60 -16.03
N SER A 156 22.86 -24.87 -16.19
CA SER A 156 23.37 -25.71 -15.09
C SER A 156 24.47 -25.09 -14.21
N SER A 157 25.27 -24.15 -14.71
CA SER A 157 26.33 -23.47 -13.94
C SER A 157 26.42 -21.95 -14.11
N ALA A 158 25.50 -21.33 -14.86
CA ALA A 158 25.62 -19.91 -15.19
C ALA A 158 24.28 -19.20 -15.37
N LEU A 159 24.21 -18.01 -14.78
CA LEU A 159 23.19 -17.01 -14.98
C LEU A 159 23.27 -16.45 -16.40
N GLN A 160 22.13 -16.33 -17.08
CA GLN A 160 22.02 -15.81 -18.43
C GLN A 160 21.40 -14.41 -18.43
N LEU A 161 22.03 -13.49 -19.15
CA LEU A 161 21.57 -12.11 -19.32
C LEU A 161 20.93 -11.97 -20.71
N SER A 162 19.93 -11.09 -20.84
CA SER A 162 19.28 -10.83 -22.14
C SER A 162 20.21 -10.18 -23.15
N THR A 163 21.23 -9.45 -22.68
CA THR A 163 22.25 -8.79 -23.48
C THR A 163 23.59 -8.85 -22.76
N ALA A 164 24.68 -8.87 -23.54
CA ALA A 164 26.02 -8.85 -22.97
C ALA A 164 26.27 -7.53 -22.22
N LYS A 165 26.76 -7.62 -20.98
CA LYS A 165 26.88 -6.48 -20.07
C LYS A 165 28.32 -6.32 -19.58
N GLN A 166 28.78 -5.08 -19.62
CA GLN A 166 29.87 -4.60 -18.77
C GLN A 166 29.23 -3.76 -17.66
N TRP A 167 29.48 -4.15 -16.42
CA TRP A 167 28.92 -3.54 -15.22
C TRP A 167 29.69 -2.29 -14.83
N LEU A 168 29.07 -1.40 -14.04
CA LEU A 168 29.80 -0.27 -13.47
C LEU A 168 30.89 -0.75 -12.50
N ARG A 169 30.55 -1.75 -11.69
CA ARG A 169 31.43 -2.33 -10.67
C ARG A 169 30.97 -3.74 -10.29
N ASN A 170 31.92 -4.54 -9.85
CA ASN A 170 31.63 -5.76 -9.10
C ASN A 170 30.94 -5.46 -7.75
N SER A 171 30.07 -6.36 -7.31
CA SER A 171 29.56 -6.37 -5.94
C SER A 171 30.68 -6.78 -4.98
N ILE A 172 30.79 -6.09 -3.83
CA ILE A 172 31.80 -6.38 -2.79
C ILE A 172 31.79 -7.87 -2.37
N ASN A 173 30.60 -8.41 -2.09
CA ASN A 173 30.42 -9.81 -1.70
C ASN A 173 30.03 -10.74 -2.87
N LYS A 174 30.37 -10.35 -4.11
CA LYS A 174 30.06 -11.08 -5.35
C LYS A 174 28.57 -11.47 -5.46
N ARG A 175 27.68 -10.57 -5.07
CA ARG A 175 26.24 -10.81 -5.04
C ARG A 175 25.56 -10.32 -6.31
N PHE A 176 24.54 -11.05 -6.76
CA PHE A 176 23.58 -10.57 -7.73
C PHE A 176 22.16 -10.69 -7.16
N TYR A 177 21.25 -9.88 -7.68
CA TYR A 177 19.83 -9.94 -7.39
C TYR A 177 19.05 -10.19 -8.67
N LEU A 178 18.07 -11.06 -8.61
CA LEU A 178 17.02 -11.19 -9.61
C LEU A 178 15.83 -10.34 -9.17
N LEU A 179 15.36 -9.48 -10.05
CA LEU A 179 14.30 -8.51 -9.75
C LEU A 179 13.10 -8.69 -10.64
N ASP A 180 11.93 -8.37 -10.10
CA ASP A 180 10.72 -8.15 -10.89
C ASP A 180 10.79 -6.77 -11.57
N ASP A 181 9.81 -6.48 -12.44
CA ASP A 181 9.64 -5.15 -12.98
C ASP A 181 9.42 -4.11 -11.87
N ALA A 182 9.70 -2.85 -12.19
CA ALA A 182 9.55 -1.80 -11.21
C ALA A 182 8.07 -1.67 -10.79
N GLN A 183 7.88 -1.35 -9.52
CA GLN A 183 6.58 -1.13 -8.91
C GLN A 183 6.54 0.26 -8.27
N ALA A 184 5.37 0.84 -8.12
CA ALA A 184 5.23 2.16 -7.50
C ALA A 184 3.95 2.29 -6.68
N PHE A 185 4.06 3.01 -5.56
CA PHE A 185 2.91 3.59 -4.88
C PHE A 185 2.81 5.05 -5.27
N CYS A 186 1.66 5.48 -5.78
CA CYS A 186 1.44 6.84 -6.24
C CYS A 186 0.21 7.45 -5.58
N LEU A 187 0.32 8.70 -5.15
CA LEU A 187 -0.84 9.53 -4.83
C LEU A 187 -1.32 10.22 -6.12
N VAL A 188 -2.54 9.90 -6.56
CA VAL A 188 -3.15 10.49 -7.76
C VAL A 188 -4.45 11.16 -7.35
N GLY A 189 -4.44 12.48 -7.26
CA GLY A 189 -5.52 13.21 -6.60
C GLY A 189 -5.64 12.77 -5.15
N ASN A 190 -6.81 12.26 -4.75
CA ASN A 190 -7.07 11.73 -3.40
C ASN A 190 -6.94 10.20 -3.31
N GLU A 191 -6.35 9.54 -4.31
CA GLU A 191 -6.25 8.08 -4.35
C GLU A 191 -4.81 7.60 -4.22
N LEU A 192 -4.56 6.71 -3.27
CA LEU A 192 -3.33 5.94 -3.22
C LEU A 192 -3.47 4.73 -4.14
N ARG A 193 -2.67 4.71 -5.19
CA ARG A 193 -2.66 3.67 -6.22
C ARG A 193 -1.36 2.88 -6.19
N PHE A 194 -1.44 1.61 -6.56
CA PHE A 194 -0.29 0.73 -6.76
C PHE A 194 -0.18 0.34 -8.23
N TYR A 195 0.99 0.61 -8.81
CA TYR A 195 1.34 0.29 -10.19
C TYR A 195 2.40 -0.82 -10.18
N SER A 196 2.26 -1.79 -11.08
CA SER A 196 3.22 -2.89 -11.29
C SER A 196 3.61 -2.98 -12.78
N GLY A 197 4.63 -3.76 -13.10
CA GLY A 197 5.05 -3.96 -14.49
C GLY A 197 5.67 -2.71 -15.13
N ILE A 198 6.20 -1.78 -14.32
CA ILE A 198 6.74 -0.53 -14.83
C ILE A 198 8.11 -0.79 -15.45
N ASN A 199 8.29 -0.36 -16.70
CA ASN A 199 9.58 -0.43 -17.36
C ASN A 199 10.61 0.42 -16.58
N PRO A 200 11.73 -0.16 -16.10
CA PRO A 200 12.76 0.58 -15.36
C PRO A 200 13.46 1.67 -16.19
N GLN A 201 13.34 1.63 -17.52
CA GLN A 201 13.85 2.67 -18.42
C GLN A 201 12.93 3.91 -18.47
N ALA A 202 11.68 3.81 -18.02
CA ALA A 202 10.77 4.93 -17.98
C ALA A 202 11.24 5.99 -16.98
N SER A 203 11.13 7.27 -17.37
CA SER A 203 11.51 8.39 -16.50
C SER A 203 10.54 8.59 -15.34
N ASN A 204 9.25 8.31 -15.56
CA ASN A 204 8.18 8.45 -14.58
C ASN A 204 7.20 7.28 -14.68
N VAL A 205 6.33 7.13 -13.67
CA VAL A 205 5.19 6.22 -13.71
C VAL A 205 4.12 6.81 -14.63
N THR A 206 3.64 6.02 -15.59
CA THR A 206 2.53 6.39 -16.47
C THR A 206 1.21 6.22 -15.70
N LEU A 207 0.68 7.31 -15.16
CA LEU A 207 -0.46 7.26 -14.24
C LEU A 207 -1.79 6.80 -14.88
N THR A 208 -1.84 6.71 -16.22
CA THR A 208 -2.98 6.20 -16.99
C THR A 208 -2.95 4.68 -17.17
N ASP A 209 -1.84 4.01 -16.86
CA ASP A 209 -1.74 2.56 -16.94
C ASP A 209 -2.60 1.89 -15.85
N SER A 210 -2.81 0.58 -15.98
CA SER A 210 -3.56 -0.20 -15.00
C SER A 210 -2.93 -0.12 -13.61
N SER A 211 -3.78 0.08 -12.58
CA SER A 211 -3.35 0.21 -11.19
C SER A 211 -4.38 -0.36 -10.22
N ASP A 212 -3.93 -0.81 -9.06
CA ASP A 212 -4.81 -1.13 -7.92
C ASP A 212 -5.05 0.11 -7.06
N ILE A 213 -6.28 0.33 -6.60
CA ILE A 213 -6.58 1.38 -5.61
C ILE A 213 -6.41 0.79 -4.21
N LEU A 214 -5.53 1.36 -3.41
CA LEU A 214 -5.28 0.95 -2.03
C LEU A 214 -6.15 1.70 -1.03
N ALA A 215 -6.35 2.99 -1.28
CA ALA A 215 -7.13 3.86 -0.44
C ALA A 215 -7.62 5.09 -1.21
N ARG A 216 -8.70 5.69 -0.71
CA ARG A 216 -9.27 6.94 -1.21
C ARG A 216 -9.38 7.94 -0.07
N GLY A 217 -9.55 9.21 -0.43
CA GLY A 217 -9.70 10.28 0.54
C GLY A 217 -8.38 10.60 1.21
N ILE A 218 -7.27 10.65 0.48
CA ILE A 218 -6.00 11.13 1.04
C ILE A 218 -5.87 12.62 0.74
N ALA A 219 -5.68 13.41 1.79
CA ALA A 219 -5.35 14.82 1.72
C ALA A 219 -3.83 15.02 1.82
N GLY A 220 -3.34 16.14 1.30
CA GLY A 220 -1.92 16.51 1.37
C GLY A 220 -1.18 16.34 0.04
N ALA A 221 -0.05 17.04 -0.07
CA ALA A 221 0.73 17.12 -1.31
C ALA A 221 2.05 16.34 -1.25
N GLU A 222 2.55 15.94 -0.08
CA GLU A 222 3.85 15.27 0.06
C GLU A 222 3.72 13.92 0.77
N PRO A 223 3.28 12.87 0.04
CA PRO A 223 3.01 11.56 0.63
C PRO A 223 4.28 10.81 1.07
N PHE A 224 5.43 11.14 0.47
CA PHE A 224 6.66 10.38 0.62
C PHE A 224 7.87 11.29 0.80
N THR A 225 8.77 10.91 1.70
CA THR A 225 10.12 11.49 1.76
C THR A 225 11.16 10.38 1.81
N LEU A 226 12.26 10.60 1.08
CA LEU A 226 13.33 9.62 0.94
C LEU A 226 14.60 10.17 1.57
N ALA A 227 15.18 9.40 2.49
CA ALA A 227 16.52 9.62 2.98
C ALA A 227 17.42 8.50 2.45
N ASN A 228 18.11 8.79 1.35
CA ASN A 228 18.99 7.85 0.65
C ASN A 228 19.98 7.19 1.60
N GLY A 229 20.15 5.88 1.44
CA GLY A 229 21.18 5.13 2.13
C GLY A 229 22.59 5.44 1.62
N SER A 230 23.58 5.07 2.40
CA SER A 230 25.00 4.99 2.00
C SER A 230 25.46 3.55 2.22
N GLU A 231 26.69 3.18 1.88
CA GLU A 231 27.19 1.81 2.09
C GLU A 231 26.93 1.30 3.53
N ASN A 232 27.09 2.19 4.52
CA ASN A 232 26.90 1.90 5.93
C ASN A 232 25.54 2.33 6.52
N ARG A 233 24.58 2.80 5.68
CA ARG A 233 23.27 3.27 6.16
C ARG A 233 22.14 2.75 5.28
N ASN A 234 21.15 2.12 5.91
CA ASN A 234 19.91 1.73 5.26
C ASN A 234 19.20 2.93 4.60
N THR A 235 18.58 2.69 3.45
CA THR A 235 17.67 3.67 2.86
C THR A 235 16.43 3.75 3.73
N ARG A 236 15.99 4.97 4.06
CA ARG A 236 14.80 5.21 4.87
C ARG A 236 13.75 5.92 4.02
N VAL A 237 12.58 5.31 3.94
CA VAL A 237 11.37 5.91 3.37
C VAL A 237 10.49 6.36 4.53
N THR A 238 10.01 7.59 4.49
CA THR A 238 8.89 8.03 5.34
C THR A 238 7.66 8.15 4.48
N ILE A 239 6.59 7.49 4.89
CA ILE A 239 5.26 7.57 4.30
C ILE A 239 4.43 8.43 5.25
N ALA A 240 3.86 9.53 4.77
CA ALA A 240 3.02 10.44 5.53
C ALA A 240 1.71 10.67 4.76
N LEU A 241 0.61 10.09 5.23
CA LEU A 241 -0.69 10.16 4.55
C LEU A 241 -1.77 10.68 5.49
N ASP A 242 -2.54 11.67 5.05
CA ASP A 242 -3.69 12.20 5.78
C ASP A 242 -4.97 11.60 5.22
N PHE A 243 -5.57 10.63 5.91
CA PHE A 243 -6.82 10.01 5.48
C PHE A 243 -8.00 10.86 5.96
N THR A 244 -8.87 11.27 5.04
CA THR A 244 -10.05 12.09 5.30
C THR A 244 -11.34 11.43 4.83
N SER A 245 -12.37 11.47 5.68
CA SER A 245 -13.73 11.03 5.36
C SER A 245 -14.73 11.72 6.29
N GLY A 246 -15.83 12.24 5.75
CA GLY A 246 -16.92 12.83 6.55
C GLY A 246 -16.52 14.00 7.44
N GLY A 247 -15.47 14.76 7.07
CA GLY A 247 -14.92 15.86 7.88
C GLY A 247 -13.94 15.43 8.98
N GLU A 248 -13.73 14.13 9.18
CA GLU A 248 -12.66 13.60 10.02
C GLU A 248 -11.36 13.48 9.19
N THR A 249 -10.21 13.74 9.83
CA THR A 249 -8.89 13.52 9.23
C THR A 249 -7.99 12.80 10.21
N ILE A 250 -7.30 11.75 9.75
CA ILE A 250 -6.34 10.98 10.54
C ILE A 250 -5.00 10.98 9.81
N ASN A 251 -3.98 11.52 10.47
CA ASN A 251 -2.60 11.50 9.98
C ASN A 251 -1.92 10.17 10.33
N TYR A 252 -1.28 9.55 9.34
CA TYR A 252 -0.44 8.36 9.52
C TYR A 252 0.97 8.62 9.01
N ILE A 253 1.95 8.40 9.89
CA ILE A 253 3.37 8.47 9.55
C ILE A 253 4.01 7.11 9.82
N GLN A 254 4.58 6.51 8.79
CA GLN A 254 5.30 5.24 8.87
C GLN A 254 6.71 5.38 8.29
N ARG A 255 7.71 4.87 9.01
CA ARG A 255 9.10 4.83 8.54
C ARG A 255 9.48 3.40 8.18
N VAL A 256 9.89 3.20 6.94
CA VAL A 256 10.35 1.91 6.44
C VAL A 256 11.85 1.98 6.18
N LEU A 257 12.58 1.04 6.77
CA LEU A 257 14.01 0.86 6.52
C LEU A 257 14.20 -0.26 5.51
N ILE A 258 14.86 0.07 4.40
CA ILE A 258 15.24 -0.88 3.36
C ILE A 258 16.66 -1.30 3.68
N ARG A 259 16.81 -2.57 4.07
CA ARG A 259 18.07 -3.10 4.56
C ARG A 259 19.05 -3.28 3.41
N ASN A 260 20.16 -2.57 3.48
CA ASN A 260 21.33 -2.89 2.70
C ASN A 260 22.18 -3.86 3.53
N VAL A 261 22.01 -5.16 3.30
CA VAL A 261 22.85 -6.17 3.95
C VAL A 261 24.01 -6.45 2.99
N PRO A 262 25.26 -6.08 3.36
CA PRO A 262 26.43 -6.34 2.53
C PRO A 262 26.54 -7.81 2.18
#